data_AF-A0A352D447-F1
#
_entry.id   AF-A0A352D447-F1
#
_cell.length_a   1.000
_cell.length_b   1.000
_cell.length_c   1.000
_cell.angle_alpha   90.00
_cell.angle_beta   90.00
_cell.angle_gamma   90.00
#
_symmetry.space_group_name_H-M   'P 1'
#
loop_
_entity.id
_entity.type
_entity.pdbx_description
1 polymer ?
#
loop_
_entity_poly.entity_id
_entity_poly.type
_entity_poly.pdbx_seq_one_letter_code
_entity_poly.pdbx_strand_id
1 'polypeptide(L)'
;MAKKKNIKNAAHTDNSVKSKSPDMRSKVEIKQPLPQNQERISRLVGSVFIGMGVLLVAFGIYSFIRYREEPLFNPDLEAPTLDEVTSITNGDKIMVKGSAAGFDEVFVYVNEEKIDTTKLDDDSKFSYEYIVDEEGEYAISVAGVKGFPNRTIGPRSTSKIAIADWTAPSQDSVTLRYGQETNKNTFTLAGTTEGNASVEVKRGTESFGGLSDSKGNFRIEGIALDEGKNVFSIYVEDSAGNQVTLDEKIRVSYSPTGTVNGDAVVDEDIPQAAGAFDTLFGNQLMMLFGLIALIAFGVSSSVVYIKNKK
;
A
#
# COMPACT_ATOMS: atom_id res chain seq x y z
N MET A 1 7.28 46.90 -64.67
CA MET A 1 8.21 48.04 -64.53
C MET A 1 9.58 47.47 -64.12
N ALA A 2 10.45 47.09 -65.08
CA ALA A 2 11.59 47.86 -65.61
C ALA A 2 12.56 48.36 -64.50
N LYS A 3 13.88 48.09 -64.50
CA LYS A 3 14.80 47.62 -65.57
C LYS A 3 16.22 47.32 -65.00
N LYS A 4 16.96 46.44 -65.71
CA LYS A 4 18.44 46.36 -65.94
C LYS A 4 19.33 45.81 -64.80
N LYS A 5 20.41 45.03 -65.03
CA LYS A 5 21.18 44.52 -66.20
C LYS A 5 22.09 43.40 -65.64
N ASN A 6 21.96 42.11 -65.96
CA ASN A 6 22.49 41.29 -67.07
C ASN A 6 24.03 41.31 -67.35
N ILE A 7 24.65 40.12 -67.24
CA ILE A 7 25.59 39.42 -68.17
C ILE A 7 27.07 39.15 -67.75
N LYS A 8 27.33 37.83 -67.58
CA LYS A 8 28.41 36.91 -68.02
C LYS A 8 29.87 37.01 -67.54
N ASN A 9 30.27 35.91 -66.90
CA ASN A 9 31.33 34.93 -67.23
C ASN A 9 32.64 35.31 -67.94
N ALA A 10 33.67 34.62 -67.44
CA ALA A 10 34.83 34.01 -68.10
C ALA A 10 36.17 34.75 -67.99
N ALA A 11 37.15 33.96 -67.54
CA ALA A 11 38.55 34.29 -67.32
C ALA A 11 39.28 34.68 -68.61
N HIS A 12 40.27 35.56 -68.50
CA HIS A 12 41.46 35.50 -69.33
C HIS A 12 42.69 36.12 -68.63
N THR A 13 43.79 35.43 -68.91
CA THR A 13 45.16 35.49 -68.46
C THR A 13 45.98 36.65 -69.04
N ASP A 14 47.03 36.99 -68.28
CA ASP A 14 48.40 37.35 -68.67
C ASP A 14 48.85 38.78 -69.07
N ASN A 15 49.82 39.24 -68.25
CA ASN A 15 51.11 39.88 -68.55
C ASN A 15 51.21 41.28 -69.22
N SER A 16 51.70 42.26 -68.44
CA SER A 16 52.83 43.12 -68.86
C SER A 16 53.51 43.90 -67.71
N VAL A 17 54.68 43.39 -67.29
CA VAL A 17 56.00 44.06 -67.14
C VAL A 17 56.10 45.57 -66.76
N LYS A 18 56.84 45.77 -65.63
CA LYS A 18 57.80 46.84 -65.23
C LYS A 18 57.35 48.16 -64.57
N SER A 19 57.70 48.22 -63.28
CA SER A 19 58.67 49.15 -62.65
C SER A 19 58.31 50.63 -62.50
N LYS A 20 57.94 51.01 -61.27
CA LYS A 20 58.71 51.97 -60.43
C LYS A 20 58.12 52.00 -59.01
N SER A 21 58.95 51.72 -58.00
CA SER A 21 58.59 51.74 -56.59
C SER A 21 58.09 53.11 -56.11
N PRO A 22 57.10 53.12 -55.22
CA PRO A 22 57.09 54.03 -54.09
C PRO A 22 57.14 53.22 -52.77
N ASP A 23 58.21 53.48 -52.03
CA ASP A 23 58.30 53.53 -50.57
C ASP A 23 57.29 52.68 -49.74
N MET A 24 57.68 51.44 -49.42
CA MET A 24 57.00 50.57 -48.44
C MET A 24 57.45 50.89 -47.00
N ARG A 25 57.22 52.11 -46.53
CA ARG A 25 57.46 52.46 -45.12
C ARG A 25 56.13 52.76 -44.43
N SER A 26 55.91 52.04 -43.32
CA SER A 26 54.72 52.02 -42.46
C SER A 26 53.54 51.26 -43.08
N LYS A 27 53.11 50.12 -42.53
CA LYS A 27 52.74 49.90 -41.14
C LYS A 27 52.92 48.42 -40.79
N VAL A 28 54.16 47.99 -40.59
CA VAL A 28 54.42 46.78 -39.81
C VAL A 28 54.34 47.22 -38.35
N GLU A 29 53.18 47.02 -37.72
CA GLU A 29 53.12 47.04 -36.26
C GLU A 29 53.92 45.83 -35.77
N ILE A 30 55.22 46.05 -35.58
CA ILE A 30 56.08 45.14 -34.85
C ILE A 30 55.53 45.16 -33.43
N LYS A 31 54.78 44.12 -33.04
CA LYS A 31 54.50 43.84 -31.62
C LYS A 31 55.86 43.86 -30.94
N GLN A 32 56.13 44.92 -30.16
CA GLN A 32 57.35 44.98 -29.38
C GLN A 32 57.43 43.68 -28.58
N PRO A 33 58.60 43.01 -28.54
CA PRO A 33 58.74 41.82 -27.71
C PRO A 33 58.31 42.22 -26.30
N LEU A 34 57.30 41.52 -25.76
CA LEU A 34 56.81 41.76 -24.40
C LEU A 34 58.06 41.77 -23.50
N PRO A 35 58.23 42.78 -22.63
CA PRO A 35 59.43 42.89 -21.82
C PRO A 35 59.64 41.54 -21.11
N GLN A 36 60.88 41.02 -21.08
CA GLN A 36 61.20 39.67 -20.57
C GLN A 36 60.50 39.31 -19.24
N ASN A 37 60.18 40.32 -18.44
CA ASN A 37 59.44 40.20 -17.19
C ASN A 37 57.99 39.70 -17.36
N GLN A 38 57.29 40.11 -18.42
CA GLN A 38 55.90 39.74 -18.69
C GLN A 38 55.73 38.26 -19.08
N GLU A 39 56.69 37.68 -19.81
CA GLU A 39 56.70 36.24 -20.10
C GLU A 39 56.94 35.40 -18.83
N ARG A 40 57.83 35.86 -17.94
CA ARG A 40 58.07 35.19 -16.66
C ARG A 40 56.83 35.23 -15.76
N ILE A 41 56.13 36.37 -15.74
CA ILE A 41 54.86 36.53 -15.01
C ILE A 41 53.78 35.61 -15.61
N SER A 42 53.64 35.53 -16.93
CA SER A 42 52.63 34.66 -17.57
C SER A 42 52.89 33.17 -17.28
N ARG A 43 54.14 32.72 -17.31
CA ARG A 43 54.51 31.32 -16.95
C ARG A 43 54.28 31.03 -15.47
N LEU A 44 54.60 31.98 -14.59
CA LEU A 44 54.32 31.87 -13.16
C LEU A 44 52.82 31.74 -12.91
N VAL A 45 52.01 32.63 -13.48
CA VAL A 45 50.55 32.60 -13.37
C VAL A 45 49.98 31.29 -13.92
N GLY A 46 50.44 30.82 -15.08
CA GLY A 46 50.06 29.52 -15.65
C GLY A 46 50.40 28.34 -14.74
N SER A 47 51.60 28.32 -14.16
CA SER A 47 52.00 27.26 -13.21
C SER A 47 51.18 27.29 -11.91
N VAL A 48 50.80 28.47 -11.42
CA VAL A 48 49.91 28.63 -10.26
C VAL A 48 48.52 28.11 -10.59
N PHE A 49 47.97 28.42 -11.77
CA PHE A 49 46.67 27.89 -12.19
C PHE A 49 46.69 26.37 -12.36
N ILE A 50 47.76 25.80 -12.91
CA ILE A 50 47.93 24.35 -13.02
C ILE A 50 48.03 23.71 -11.63
N GLY A 51 48.85 24.29 -10.74
CA GLY A 51 48.97 23.82 -9.36
C GLY A 51 47.66 23.89 -8.58
N MET A 52 46.91 25.00 -8.73
CA MET A 52 45.59 25.16 -8.15
C MET A 52 44.59 24.14 -8.71
N GLY A 53 44.65 23.88 -10.02
CA GLY A 53 43.82 22.87 -10.67
C GLY A 53 44.09 21.46 -10.13
N VAL A 54 45.35 21.06 -10.01
CA VAL A 54 45.74 19.77 -9.42
C VAL A 54 45.28 19.67 -7.97
N LEU A 55 45.42 20.75 -7.19
CA LEU A 55 44.99 20.79 -5.79
C LEU A 55 43.46 20.68 -5.65
N LEU A 56 42.69 21.33 -6.50
CA LEU A 56 41.23 21.21 -6.52
C LEU A 56 40.78 19.79 -6.89
N VAL A 57 41.43 19.15 -7.86
CA VAL A 57 41.15 17.75 -8.21
C VAL A 57 41.50 16.82 -7.06
N ALA A 58 42.67 17.00 -6.43
CA ALA A 58 43.07 16.21 -5.26
C ALA A 58 42.10 16.39 -4.09
N PHE A 59 41.65 17.63 -3.83
CA PHE A 59 40.63 17.92 -2.83
C PHE A 59 39.28 17.29 -3.19
N GLY A 60 38.87 17.33 -4.46
CA GLY A 60 37.66 16.69 -4.93
C GLY A 60 37.67 15.17 -4.71
N ILE A 61 38.79 14.51 -5.02
CA ILE A 61 38.97 13.07 -4.78
C ILE A 61 38.97 12.78 -3.27
N TYR A 62 39.74 13.53 -2.48
CA TYR A 62 39.77 13.39 -1.02
C TYR A 62 38.37 13.53 -0.42
N SER A 63 37.64 14.57 -0.83
CA SER A 63 36.29 14.84 -0.36
C SER A 63 35.31 13.75 -0.78
N PHE A 64 35.45 13.19 -1.98
CA PHE A 64 34.59 12.12 -2.46
C PHE A 64 34.80 10.82 -1.67
N ILE A 65 36.06 10.46 -1.38
CA ILE A 65 36.39 9.30 -0.55
C ILE A 65 35.82 9.52 0.85
N ARG A 66 36.10 10.68 1.46
CA ARG A 66 35.66 10.99 2.82
C ARG A 66 34.14 11.05 2.97
N TYR A 67 33.42 11.53 1.96
CA TYR A 67 31.96 11.61 1.98
C TYR A 67 31.27 10.24 1.92
N ARG A 68 31.92 9.25 1.30
CA ARG A 68 31.42 7.86 1.20
C ARG A 68 31.68 7.03 2.45
N GLU A 69 32.54 7.48 3.36
CA GLU A 69 32.72 6.83 4.65
C GLU A 69 31.43 6.94 5.50
N GLU A 70 31.23 5.98 6.38
CA GLU A 70 30.12 6.04 7.33
C GLU A 70 30.28 7.27 8.25
N PRO A 71 29.21 8.05 8.45
CA PRO A 71 29.27 9.21 9.32
C PRO A 71 29.57 8.83 10.77
N LEU A 72 30.32 9.67 11.48
CA LEU A 72 30.64 9.43 12.88
C LEU A 72 29.41 9.66 13.76
N PHE A 73 29.11 8.69 14.62
CA PHE A 73 27.97 8.78 15.53
C PHE A 73 28.19 9.85 16.60
N ASN A 74 27.20 10.72 16.78
CA ASN A 74 27.16 11.73 17.85
C ASN A 74 25.84 11.61 18.64
N PRO A 75 25.88 11.14 19.90
CA PRO A 75 24.69 10.95 20.72
C PRO A 75 24.04 12.25 21.21
N ASP A 76 24.75 13.39 21.15
CA ASP A 76 24.25 14.67 21.65
C ASP A 76 23.34 15.40 20.66
N LEU A 77 23.14 14.84 19.46
CA LEU A 77 22.25 15.40 18.45
C LEU A 77 20.80 14.99 18.72
N GLU A 78 19.85 15.88 18.42
CA GLU A 78 18.43 15.56 18.50
C GLU A 78 18.04 14.57 17.41
N ALA A 79 17.26 13.53 17.75
CA ALA A 79 16.76 12.58 16.78
C ALA A 79 15.72 13.24 15.86
N PRO A 80 15.66 12.90 14.56
CA PRO A 80 14.56 13.31 13.70
C PRO A 80 13.21 12.74 14.18
N THR A 81 12.12 13.35 13.72
CA THR A 81 10.75 12.85 13.96
C THR A 81 10.16 12.23 12.71
N LEU A 82 9.36 11.17 12.91
CA LEU A 82 8.47 10.63 11.89
C LEU A 82 7.08 11.19 12.12
N ASP A 83 6.62 12.05 11.23
CA ASP A 83 5.33 12.73 11.36
C ASP A 83 4.22 11.85 10.77
N GLU A 84 4.44 11.32 9.56
CA GLU A 84 3.48 10.50 8.83
C GLU A 84 4.18 9.27 8.26
N VAL A 85 3.65 8.08 8.53
CA VAL A 85 4.06 6.83 7.89
C VAL A 85 2.80 6.08 7.49
N THR A 86 2.73 5.57 6.26
CA THR A 86 1.63 4.71 5.81
C THR A 86 1.46 3.57 6.81
N SER A 87 0.30 3.48 7.48
CA SER A 87 0.09 2.48 8.53
C SER A 87 -0.25 1.10 7.96
N ILE A 88 -1.14 1.06 6.96
CA ILE A 88 -1.51 -0.14 6.21
C ILE A 88 -1.80 0.25 4.76
N THR A 89 -1.48 -0.63 3.80
CA THR A 89 -1.75 -0.40 2.38
C THR A 89 -1.83 -1.70 1.59
N ASN A 90 -2.68 -1.71 0.56
CA ASN A 90 -2.70 -2.70 -0.51
C ASN A 90 -1.84 -2.33 -1.74
N GLY A 91 -1.14 -1.20 -1.68
CA GLY A 91 -0.17 -0.80 -2.70
C GLY A 91 1.24 -1.29 -2.37
N ASP A 92 2.14 -1.02 -3.30
CA ASP A 92 3.58 -1.29 -3.17
C ASP A 92 4.35 -0.10 -2.56
N LYS A 93 3.66 0.92 -2.05
CA LYS A 93 4.28 2.20 -1.63
C LYS A 93 3.97 2.55 -0.18
N ILE A 94 5.03 2.72 0.59
CA ILE A 94 4.99 3.27 1.95
C ILE A 94 5.52 4.70 1.90
N MET A 95 4.65 5.66 2.24
CA MET A 95 5.03 7.06 2.36
C MET A 95 5.61 7.31 3.74
N VAL A 96 6.76 7.96 3.79
CA VAL A 96 7.47 8.32 5.01
C VAL A 96 7.74 9.81 4.99
N LYS A 97 7.13 10.55 5.91
CA LYS A 97 7.36 11.99 6.09
C LYS A 97 7.77 12.29 7.51
N GLY A 98 8.61 13.30 7.66
CA GLY A 98 9.10 13.71 8.95
C GLY A 98 9.87 15.01 8.90
N SER A 99 10.47 15.33 10.05
CA SER A 99 11.23 16.56 10.26
C SER A 99 12.60 16.23 10.86
N ALA A 100 13.65 16.89 10.39
CA ALA A 100 15.02 16.70 10.88
C ALA A 100 15.76 18.04 10.94
N ALA A 101 15.37 18.89 11.90
CA ALA A 101 15.97 20.20 12.07
C ALA A 101 17.48 20.11 12.39
N GLY A 102 18.29 20.94 11.73
CA GLY A 102 19.73 21.01 11.97
C GLY A 102 20.55 19.90 11.30
N PHE A 103 19.95 19.13 10.39
CA PHE A 103 20.61 18.15 9.54
C PHE A 103 20.64 18.59 8.07
N ASP A 104 21.51 17.98 7.28
CA ASP A 104 21.62 18.22 5.82
C ASP A 104 20.87 17.13 5.02
N GLU A 105 20.89 15.91 5.55
CA GLU A 105 20.32 14.71 4.94
C GLU A 105 19.72 13.80 6.02
N VAL A 106 18.86 12.87 5.62
CA VAL A 106 18.26 11.85 6.48
C VAL A 106 18.54 10.48 5.89
N PHE A 107 19.10 9.58 6.71
CA PHE A 107 19.20 8.16 6.38
C PHE A 107 17.89 7.47 6.76
N VAL A 108 17.31 6.75 5.81
CA VAL A 108 16.08 5.99 6.03
C VAL A 108 16.44 4.53 6.26
N TYR A 109 15.88 3.98 7.33
CA TYR A 109 16.09 2.60 7.74
C TYR A 109 14.76 1.85 7.69
N VAL A 110 14.81 0.65 7.13
CA VAL A 110 13.70 -0.31 7.08
C VAL A 110 14.21 -1.60 7.70
N ASN A 111 13.50 -2.11 8.71
CA ASN A 111 13.89 -3.33 9.43
C ASN A 111 15.35 -3.28 9.94
N GLU A 112 15.74 -2.13 10.48
CA GLU A 112 17.08 -1.78 11.00
C GLU A 112 18.21 -1.62 9.97
N GLU A 113 17.97 -1.98 8.71
CA GLU A 113 18.89 -1.81 7.59
C GLU A 113 18.74 -0.44 6.94
N LYS A 114 19.86 0.21 6.61
CA LYS A 114 19.83 1.47 5.87
C LYS A 114 19.51 1.17 4.41
N ILE A 115 18.37 1.65 3.93
CA ILE A 115 17.98 1.44 2.53
C ILE A 115 18.36 2.61 1.62
N ASP A 116 18.30 3.85 2.12
CA ASP A 116 18.50 5.03 1.28
C ASP A 116 18.82 6.29 2.10
N THR A 117 19.03 7.41 1.41
CA THR A 117 19.29 8.74 1.94
C THR A 117 18.41 9.76 1.22
N THR A 118 17.64 10.53 1.99
CA THR A 118 16.82 11.63 1.46
C THR A 118 17.39 12.98 1.89
N LYS A 119 17.21 14.00 1.05
CA LYS A 119 17.51 15.38 1.41
C LYS A 119 16.32 16.03 2.09
N LEU A 120 16.62 17.07 2.86
CA LEU A 120 15.62 17.91 3.49
C LEU A 120 15.19 19.03 2.54
N ASP A 121 13.95 19.47 2.67
CA ASP A 121 13.46 20.70 2.05
C ASP A 121 13.86 21.95 2.86
N ASP A 122 13.45 23.13 2.38
CA ASP A 122 13.79 24.41 2.99
C ASP A 122 13.26 24.56 4.43
N ASP A 123 12.23 23.79 4.81
CA ASP A 123 11.62 23.77 6.14
C ASP A 123 12.18 22.67 7.06
N SER A 124 13.29 22.03 6.67
CA SER A 124 13.88 20.88 7.37
C SER A 124 12.93 19.68 7.47
N LYS A 125 12.04 19.51 6.50
CA LYS A 125 11.18 18.33 6.36
C LYS A 125 11.67 17.44 5.24
N PHE A 126 11.24 16.18 5.28
CA PHE A 126 11.53 15.23 4.23
C PHE A 126 10.28 14.41 3.88
N SER A 127 10.26 13.94 2.64
CA SER A 127 9.29 12.98 2.13
C SER A 127 10.04 11.93 1.34
N TYR A 128 9.84 10.66 1.71
CA TYR A 128 10.44 9.51 1.08
C TYR A 128 9.35 8.49 0.74
N GLU A 129 9.43 7.91 -0.45
CA GLU A 129 8.56 6.83 -0.91
C GLU A 129 9.39 5.54 -0.90
N TYR A 130 9.06 4.63 0.00
CA TYR A 130 9.64 3.29 0.02
C TYR A 130 8.79 2.36 -0.83
N ILE A 131 9.42 1.66 -1.77
CA ILE A 131 8.77 0.64 -2.59
C ILE A 131 8.99 -0.71 -1.90
N VAL A 132 7.88 -1.42 -1.70
CA VAL A 132 7.82 -2.69 -1.00
C VAL A 132 7.90 -3.84 -2.00
N ASP A 133 8.77 -4.82 -1.72
CA ASP A 133 8.96 -5.98 -2.59
C ASP A 133 8.08 -7.18 -2.22
N GLU A 134 7.70 -7.31 -0.95
CA GLU A 134 6.92 -8.44 -0.41
C GLU A 134 5.85 -7.96 0.58
N GLU A 135 4.76 -8.71 0.73
CA GLU A 135 3.79 -8.44 1.81
C GLU A 135 4.44 -8.63 3.19
N GLY A 136 4.01 -7.82 4.16
CA GLY A 136 4.44 -7.96 5.54
C GLY A 136 4.50 -6.66 6.32
N GLU A 137 5.12 -6.75 7.50
CA GLU A 137 5.34 -5.62 8.39
C GLU A 137 6.72 -5.00 8.15
N TYR A 138 6.76 -3.67 8.13
CA TYR A 138 7.95 -2.86 7.88
C TYR A 138 8.16 -1.89 9.03
N ALA A 139 9.27 -2.05 9.76
CA ALA A 139 9.68 -1.14 10.80
C ALA A 139 10.51 0.01 10.22
N ILE A 140 9.93 1.20 10.13
CA ILE A 140 10.54 2.39 9.55
C ILE A 140 11.15 3.24 10.67
N SER A 141 12.42 3.63 10.52
CA SER A 141 13.08 4.62 11.37
C SER A 141 14.03 5.49 10.54
N VAL A 142 14.40 6.66 11.08
CA VAL A 142 15.27 7.60 10.37
C VAL A 142 16.37 8.15 11.28
N ALA A 143 17.50 8.54 10.70
CA ALA A 143 18.58 9.25 11.42
C ALA A 143 19.09 10.44 10.61
N GLY A 144 19.29 11.57 11.28
CA GLY A 144 19.77 12.79 10.65
C GLY A 144 21.29 12.77 10.48
N VAL A 145 21.77 13.27 9.34
CA VAL A 145 23.19 13.38 9.00
C VAL A 145 23.52 14.83 8.65
N LYS A 146 24.64 15.33 9.18
CA LYS A 146 25.13 16.68 8.90
C LYS A 146 26.65 16.78 8.75
N GLY A 147 27.11 17.80 8.04
CA GLY A 147 28.50 18.18 7.88
C GLY A 147 29.13 17.76 6.56
N PHE A 148 30.10 18.55 6.09
CA PHE A 148 30.92 18.27 4.91
C PHE A 148 32.35 18.82 5.11
N PRO A 149 33.42 18.14 4.68
CA PRO A 149 33.45 16.76 4.16
C PRO A 149 33.38 15.69 5.26
N ASN A 150 33.56 16.08 6.53
CA ASN A 150 33.40 15.19 7.67
C ASN A 150 31.94 15.17 8.11
N ARG A 151 31.33 13.98 8.10
CA ARG A 151 29.91 13.80 8.39
C ARG A 151 29.70 13.24 9.78
N THR A 152 28.63 13.66 10.43
CA THR A 152 28.16 13.15 11.72
C THR A 152 26.71 12.72 11.62
N ILE A 153 26.36 11.63 12.30
CA ILE A 153 25.00 11.07 12.34
C ILE A 153 24.47 11.10 13.78
N GLY A 154 23.22 11.50 13.94
CA GLY A 154 22.53 11.51 15.24
C GLY A 154 21.91 10.15 15.62
N PRO A 155 21.24 10.08 16.78
CA PRO A 155 20.40 8.95 17.14
C PRO A 155 19.25 8.73 16.15
N ARG A 156 18.74 7.50 16.08
CA ARG A 156 17.56 7.13 15.28
C ARG A 156 16.29 7.67 15.95
N SER A 157 15.29 7.99 15.13
CA SER A 157 13.92 8.25 15.58
C SER A 157 13.31 7.01 16.26
N THR A 158 12.18 7.20 16.93
CA THR A 158 11.30 6.07 17.24
C THR A 158 10.84 5.41 15.94
N SER A 159 10.73 4.08 15.96
CA SER A 159 10.23 3.33 14.81
C SER A 159 8.71 3.45 14.69
N LYS A 160 8.21 3.53 13.45
CA LYS A 160 6.78 3.34 13.13
C LYS A 160 6.63 2.08 12.29
N ILE A 161 5.51 1.38 12.48
CA ILE A 161 5.17 0.19 11.71
C ILE A 161 4.29 0.58 10.53
N ALA A 162 4.62 0.04 9.37
CA ALA A 162 3.82 0.06 8.16
C ALA A 162 3.52 -1.38 7.76
N ILE A 163 2.30 -1.65 7.29
CA ILE A 163 1.88 -2.99 6.86
C ILE A 163 1.55 -2.92 5.37
N ALA A 164 2.20 -3.77 4.57
CA ALA A 164 1.83 -4.00 3.18
C ALA A 164 1.10 -5.34 3.09
N ASP A 165 -0.14 -5.31 2.62
CA ASP A 165 -1.01 -6.48 2.52
C ASP A 165 -1.75 -6.43 1.19
N TRP A 166 -1.42 -7.33 0.27
CA TRP A 166 -2.05 -7.44 -1.05
C TRP A 166 -2.97 -8.67 -1.13
N THR A 167 -3.19 -9.36 0.00
CA THR A 167 -3.99 -10.57 0.07
C THR A 167 -5.44 -10.20 0.37
N ALA A 168 -6.32 -10.44 -0.60
CA ALA A 168 -7.75 -10.23 -0.39
C ALA A 168 -8.35 -11.22 0.63
N PRO A 169 -9.44 -10.83 1.32
CA PRO A 169 -10.19 -11.73 2.18
C PRO A 169 -10.57 -13.03 1.46
N SER A 170 -10.44 -14.15 2.16
CA SER A 170 -10.86 -15.45 1.62
C SER A 170 -12.38 -15.51 1.47
N GLN A 171 -12.87 -15.89 0.28
CA GLN A 171 -14.32 -16.08 0.07
C GLN A 171 -14.89 -17.18 0.98
N ASP A 172 -14.12 -18.25 1.21
CA ASP A 172 -14.57 -19.43 1.95
C ASP A 172 -14.69 -19.17 3.46
N SER A 173 -14.07 -18.12 3.99
CA SER A 173 -14.18 -17.74 5.40
C SER A 173 -15.43 -16.90 5.70
N VAL A 174 -16.10 -16.40 4.67
CA VAL A 174 -17.28 -15.54 4.82
C VAL A 174 -18.52 -16.39 5.04
N THR A 175 -19.21 -16.18 6.16
CA THR A 175 -20.49 -16.81 6.44
C THR A 175 -21.62 -15.79 6.39
N LEU A 176 -22.76 -16.17 5.80
CA LEU A 176 -23.93 -15.32 5.67
C LEU A 176 -25.14 -15.97 6.36
N ARG A 177 -25.85 -15.19 7.17
CA ARG A 177 -27.06 -15.59 7.90
C ARG A 177 -28.13 -14.55 7.65
N TYR A 178 -29.18 -14.93 6.94
CA TYR A 178 -30.31 -14.06 6.58
C TYR A 178 -31.59 -14.87 6.38
N GLY A 179 -32.75 -14.22 6.51
CA GLY A 179 -34.04 -14.83 6.23
C GLY A 179 -34.32 -14.86 4.72
N GLN A 180 -34.71 -16.03 4.18
CA GLN A 180 -34.99 -16.18 2.75
C GLN A 180 -36.35 -15.58 2.34
N GLU A 181 -37.27 -15.40 3.28
CA GLU A 181 -38.61 -14.86 3.05
C GLU A 181 -39.01 -13.90 4.18
N THR A 182 -39.70 -12.81 3.83
CA THR A 182 -40.13 -11.77 4.78
C THR A 182 -41.43 -11.10 4.37
N ASN A 183 -42.18 -10.60 5.34
CA ASN A 183 -43.32 -9.70 5.17
C ASN A 183 -42.99 -8.24 5.54
N LYS A 184 -41.74 -7.98 5.91
CA LYS A 184 -41.19 -6.64 6.10
C LYS A 184 -40.50 -6.19 4.81
N ASN A 185 -40.56 -4.89 4.52
CA ASN A 185 -39.86 -4.27 3.38
C ASN A 185 -38.34 -4.12 3.58
N THR A 186 -37.80 -4.68 4.67
CA THR A 186 -36.37 -4.74 4.95
C THR A 186 -36.00 -6.11 5.53
N PHE A 187 -34.72 -6.47 5.42
CA PHE A 187 -34.16 -7.62 6.14
C PHE A 187 -32.84 -7.27 6.83
N THR A 188 -32.42 -8.20 7.70
CA THR A 188 -31.12 -8.14 8.38
C THR A 188 -30.20 -9.23 7.85
N LEU A 189 -28.97 -8.85 7.55
CA LEU A 189 -27.87 -9.76 7.23
C LEU A 189 -26.90 -9.81 8.42
N ALA A 190 -26.62 -11.00 8.93
CA ALA A 190 -25.57 -11.24 9.90
C ALA A 190 -24.56 -12.23 9.33
N GLY A 191 -23.36 -12.30 9.89
CA GLY A 191 -22.35 -13.20 9.38
C GLY A 191 -21.01 -13.05 10.05
N THR A 192 -20.04 -13.78 9.51
CA THR A 192 -18.63 -13.65 9.86
C THR A 192 -17.81 -13.40 8.61
N THR A 193 -16.75 -12.61 8.73
CA THR A 193 -15.73 -12.38 7.71
C THR A 193 -14.39 -12.16 8.42
N GLU A 194 -13.38 -11.65 7.72
CA GLU A 194 -12.14 -11.19 8.34
C GLU A 194 -12.39 -10.04 9.34
N GLY A 195 -11.59 -9.96 10.41
CA GLY A 195 -11.74 -8.94 11.44
C GLY A 195 -11.47 -7.53 10.92
N ASN A 196 -12.29 -6.57 11.34
CA ASN A 196 -12.22 -5.17 10.91
C ASN A 196 -12.37 -4.94 9.40
N ALA A 197 -12.86 -5.93 8.65
CA ALA A 197 -13.23 -5.80 7.25
C ALA A 197 -14.57 -5.03 7.08
N SER A 198 -14.68 -4.32 5.96
CA SER A 198 -15.90 -3.70 5.47
C SER A 198 -16.71 -4.68 4.61
N VAL A 199 -18.02 -4.71 4.82
CA VAL A 199 -18.95 -5.57 4.07
C VAL A 199 -19.96 -4.67 3.36
N GLU A 200 -20.10 -4.85 2.05
CA GLU A 200 -21.00 -4.07 1.20
C GLU A 200 -21.97 -4.99 0.44
N VAL A 201 -23.27 -4.74 0.58
CA VAL A 201 -24.34 -5.50 -0.05
C VAL A 201 -25.00 -4.63 -1.13
N LYS A 202 -25.00 -5.08 -2.38
CA LYS A 202 -25.50 -4.31 -3.53
C LYS A 202 -26.65 -4.98 -4.28
N ARG A 203 -27.60 -4.16 -4.71
CA ARG A 203 -28.68 -4.52 -5.64
C ARG A 203 -28.90 -3.36 -6.61
N GLY A 204 -28.51 -3.53 -7.88
CA GLY A 204 -28.58 -2.45 -8.86
C GLY A 204 -27.74 -1.24 -8.44
N THR A 205 -28.40 -0.10 -8.20
CA THR A 205 -27.77 1.14 -7.73
C THR A 205 -27.77 1.31 -6.20
N GLU A 206 -28.47 0.44 -5.47
CA GLU A 206 -28.53 0.49 -4.02
C GLU A 206 -27.34 -0.25 -3.41
N SER A 207 -26.78 0.34 -2.35
CA SER A 207 -25.69 -0.24 -1.57
C SER A 207 -25.96 -0.06 -0.08
N PHE A 208 -25.65 -1.11 0.69
CA PHE A 208 -25.81 -1.17 2.14
C PHE A 208 -24.48 -1.65 2.74
N GLY A 209 -23.89 -0.84 3.60
CA GLY A 209 -22.58 -1.12 4.21
C GLY A 209 -22.67 -1.55 5.67
N GLY A 210 -21.70 -2.36 6.10
CA GLY A 210 -21.44 -2.70 7.50
C GLY A 210 -19.96 -2.90 7.75
N LEU A 211 -19.58 -2.87 9.03
CA LEU A 211 -18.24 -3.19 9.48
C LEU A 211 -18.29 -4.46 10.33
N SER A 212 -17.28 -5.31 10.18
CA SER A 212 -17.06 -6.42 11.07
C SER A 212 -16.28 -5.99 12.32
N ASP A 213 -16.53 -6.67 13.44
CA ASP A 213 -15.76 -6.47 14.66
C ASP A 213 -14.34 -7.08 14.55
N SER A 214 -13.53 -6.96 15.60
CA SER A 214 -12.19 -7.54 15.63
C SER A 214 -12.15 -9.06 15.59
N LYS A 215 -13.30 -9.73 15.77
CA LYS A 215 -13.47 -11.18 15.63
C LYS A 215 -14.10 -11.55 14.29
N GLY A 216 -14.40 -10.58 13.42
CA GLY A 216 -15.01 -10.79 12.12
C GLY A 216 -16.53 -10.85 12.10
N ASN A 217 -17.22 -10.68 13.24
CA ASN A 217 -18.69 -10.72 13.25
C ASN A 217 -19.25 -9.41 12.70
N PHE A 218 -20.24 -9.48 11.81
CA PHE A 218 -20.90 -8.30 11.29
C PHE A 218 -22.43 -8.45 11.31
N ARG A 219 -23.11 -7.30 11.32
CA ARG A 219 -24.57 -7.22 11.23
C ARG A 219 -24.98 -5.95 10.48
N ILE A 220 -25.75 -6.13 9.41
CA ILE A 220 -26.28 -5.06 8.56
C ILE A 220 -27.81 -5.13 8.64
N GLU A 221 -28.42 -4.12 9.23
CA GLU A 221 -29.87 -4.02 9.38
C GLU A 221 -30.47 -3.05 8.34
N GLY A 222 -31.77 -3.17 8.08
CA GLY A 222 -32.48 -2.19 7.25
C GLY A 222 -32.16 -2.28 5.75
N ILE A 223 -31.69 -3.43 5.27
CA ILE A 223 -31.46 -3.65 3.84
C ILE A 223 -32.81 -3.68 3.14
N ALA A 224 -33.06 -2.71 2.24
CA ALA A 224 -34.36 -2.53 1.59
C ALA A 224 -34.69 -3.63 0.57
N LEU A 225 -35.97 -3.95 0.46
CA LEU A 225 -36.50 -4.98 -0.45
C LEU A 225 -37.62 -4.42 -1.31
N ASP A 226 -37.67 -4.87 -2.56
CA ASP A 226 -38.79 -4.65 -3.46
C ASP A 226 -39.73 -5.86 -3.35
N GLU A 227 -41.02 -5.64 -3.58
CA GLU A 227 -42.00 -6.73 -3.55
C GLU A 227 -41.62 -7.83 -4.56
N GLY A 228 -41.63 -9.09 -4.11
CA GLY A 228 -41.18 -10.23 -4.90
C GLY A 228 -39.75 -10.67 -4.58
N LYS A 229 -39.04 -11.17 -5.60
CA LYS A 229 -37.71 -11.79 -5.45
C LYS A 229 -36.60 -10.74 -5.55
N ASN A 230 -35.75 -10.69 -4.54
CA ASN A 230 -34.59 -9.81 -4.46
C ASN A 230 -33.31 -10.62 -4.51
N VAL A 231 -32.30 -10.13 -5.25
CA VAL A 231 -30.99 -10.77 -5.36
C VAL A 231 -29.91 -9.71 -5.11
N PHE A 232 -29.03 -9.97 -4.15
CA PHE A 232 -27.93 -9.08 -3.80
C PHE A 232 -26.57 -9.73 -4.07
N SER A 233 -25.60 -8.89 -4.43
CA SER A 233 -24.18 -9.25 -4.45
C SER A 233 -23.51 -8.71 -3.19
N ILE A 234 -22.48 -9.41 -2.72
CA ILE A 234 -21.75 -9.07 -1.51
C ILE A 234 -20.30 -8.83 -1.89
N TYR A 235 -19.75 -7.75 -1.36
CA TYR A 235 -18.36 -7.37 -1.47
C TYR A 235 -17.79 -7.28 -0.06
N VAL A 236 -16.60 -7.80 0.13
CA VAL A 236 -15.86 -7.68 1.39
C VAL A 236 -14.53 -7.01 1.07
N GLU A 237 -14.16 -6.01 1.86
CA GLU A 237 -12.92 -5.28 1.74
C GLU A 237 -12.18 -5.34 3.08
N ASP A 238 -10.91 -5.73 3.09
CA ASP A 238 -10.11 -5.75 4.32
C ASP A 238 -9.68 -4.33 4.75
N SER A 239 -8.86 -4.26 5.81
CA SER A 239 -8.34 -2.99 6.32
C SER A 239 -7.25 -2.36 5.44
N ALA A 240 -6.62 -3.12 4.53
CA ALA A 240 -5.63 -2.64 3.58
C ALA A 240 -6.28 -2.09 2.28
N GLY A 241 -7.54 -2.43 2.04
CA GLY A 241 -8.32 -2.07 0.87
C GLY A 241 -8.39 -3.17 -0.19
N ASN A 242 -7.97 -4.41 0.10
CA ASN A 242 -8.16 -5.51 -0.85
C ASN A 242 -9.61 -5.97 -0.82
N GLN A 243 -10.20 -6.10 -2.01
CA GLN A 243 -11.61 -6.40 -2.16
C GLN A 243 -11.83 -7.77 -2.80
N VAL A 244 -12.83 -8.49 -2.28
CA VAL A 244 -13.34 -9.72 -2.86
C VAL A 244 -14.86 -9.63 -3.07
N THR A 245 -15.34 -10.16 -4.19
CA THR A 245 -16.78 -10.32 -4.45
C THR A 245 -17.17 -11.77 -4.16
N LEU A 246 -18.26 -12.01 -3.42
CA LEU A 246 -18.74 -13.37 -3.18
C LEU A 246 -19.51 -13.91 -4.40
N ASP A 247 -19.25 -15.18 -4.71
CA ASP A 247 -19.99 -15.94 -5.72
C ASP A 247 -21.42 -16.27 -5.24
N GLU A 248 -21.58 -16.54 -3.95
CA GLU A 248 -22.90 -16.71 -3.35
C GLU A 248 -23.68 -15.39 -3.38
N LYS A 249 -24.91 -15.46 -3.91
CA LYS A 249 -25.86 -14.34 -3.92
C LYS A 249 -26.87 -14.51 -2.81
N ILE A 250 -27.13 -13.43 -2.07
CA ILE A 250 -28.25 -13.36 -1.13
C ILE A 250 -29.54 -13.30 -1.92
N ARG A 251 -30.49 -14.18 -1.59
CA ARG A 251 -31.81 -14.25 -2.24
C ARG A 251 -32.90 -14.14 -1.20
N VAL A 252 -33.70 -13.08 -1.26
CA VAL A 252 -34.77 -12.79 -0.29
C VAL A 252 -36.07 -12.50 -1.02
N SER A 253 -37.15 -13.18 -0.63
CA SER A 253 -38.49 -12.94 -1.16
C SER A 253 -39.30 -12.08 -0.19
N TYR A 254 -39.76 -10.92 -0.65
CA TYR A 254 -40.62 -10.03 0.13
C TYR A 254 -42.07 -10.13 -0.34
N SER A 255 -42.99 -10.44 0.58
CA SER A 255 -44.44 -10.41 0.33
C SER A 255 -45.16 -9.70 1.48
N PRO A 256 -45.79 -8.52 1.26
CA PRO A 256 -46.48 -7.78 2.31
C PRO A 256 -47.60 -8.58 3.00
N THR A 257 -48.20 -9.55 2.31
CA THR A 257 -49.25 -10.43 2.85
C THR A 257 -48.69 -11.74 3.41
N GLY A 258 -47.36 -11.90 3.46
CA GLY A 258 -46.70 -13.09 4.00
C GLY A 258 -46.85 -13.22 5.51
N THR A 259 -46.75 -14.44 6.02
CA THR A 259 -46.82 -14.74 7.46
C THR A 259 -45.44 -14.81 8.13
N VAL A 260 -44.36 -14.78 7.35
CA VAL A 260 -42.97 -14.87 7.81
C VAL A 260 -42.41 -13.47 8.07
N ASN A 261 -41.83 -13.22 9.24
CA ASN A 261 -41.39 -11.90 9.67
C ASN A 261 -39.96 -11.51 9.23
N GLY A 262 -39.26 -12.37 8.48
CA GLY A 262 -38.02 -12.01 7.78
C GLY A 262 -36.75 -11.86 8.58
N ASP A 263 -36.86 -11.66 9.89
CA ASP A 263 -35.72 -11.70 10.76
C ASP A 263 -35.29 -13.16 10.91
N ALA A 264 -34.15 -13.51 10.32
CA ALA A 264 -33.45 -14.71 10.73
C ALA A 264 -33.32 -14.60 12.26
N VAL A 265 -33.93 -15.53 12.97
CA VAL A 265 -33.81 -15.61 14.41
C VAL A 265 -32.33 -15.89 14.68
N VAL A 266 -31.59 -14.86 15.10
CA VAL A 266 -30.16 -14.95 15.45
C VAL A 266 -30.00 -15.49 16.88
N ASP A 267 -31.10 -15.75 17.59
CA ASP A 267 -31.07 -16.43 18.87
C ASP A 267 -30.74 -17.92 18.69
N GLU A 268 -29.70 -18.38 19.37
CA GLU A 268 -29.40 -19.81 19.58
C GLU A 268 -30.53 -20.55 20.31
N ASP A 269 -31.54 -19.83 20.84
CA ASP A 269 -32.65 -20.35 21.63
C ASP A 269 -34.02 -20.23 20.92
N ILE A 270 -34.13 -20.71 19.70
CA ILE A 270 -35.45 -21.01 19.10
C ILE A 270 -35.80 -22.47 19.37
N PRO A 271 -36.99 -22.79 19.92
CA PRO A 271 -37.46 -24.17 19.91
C PRO A 271 -37.53 -24.64 18.46
N GLN A 272 -36.79 -25.71 18.15
CA GLN A 272 -36.88 -26.36 16.85
C GLN A 272 -38.35 -26.62 16.50
N ALA A 273 -38.69 -26.39 15.22
CA ALA A 273 -40.01 -26.71 14.69
C ALA A 273 -40.44 -28.11 15.16
N ALA A 274 -41.64 -28.20 15.75
CA ALA A 274 -42.20 -29.40 16.38
C ALA A 274 -42.49 -30.60 15.43
N GLY A 275 -41.80 -30.67 14.28
CA GLY A 275 -42.00 -31.67 13.24
C GLY A 275 -40.90 -32.73 13.12
N ALA A 276 -39.75 -32.55 13.75
CA ALA A 276 -38.72 -33.59 13.83
C ALA A 276 -38.85 -34.29 15.18
N PHE A 277 -39.66 -35.36 15.23
CA PHE A 277 -39.67 -36.26 16.38
C PHE A 277 -38.26 -36.81 16.55
N ASP A 278 -37.62 -36.37 17.63
CA ASP A 278 -36.26 -36.72 18.02
C ASP A 278 -36.07 -38.24 17.89
N THR A 279 -35.11 -38.66 17.07
CA THR A 279 -34.77 -40.08 16.84
C THR A 279 -34.40 -40.80 18.15
N LEU A 280 -34.16 -40.04 19.23
CA LEU A 280 -33.99 -40.52 20.60
C LEU A 280 -35.26 -41.19 21.18
N PHE A 281 -36.44 -40.62 20.94
CA PHE A 281 -37.71 -41.17 21.45
C PHE A 281 -38.20 -42.37 20.62
N GLY A 282 -37.84 -42.43 19.33
CA GLY A 282 -38.20 -43.56 18.47
C GLY A 282 -37.60 -44.89 18.93
N ASN A 283 -36.33 -44.89 19.33
CA ASN A 283 -35.66 -46.09 19.82
C ASN A 283 -36.11 -46.52 21.23
N GLN A 284 -36.50 -45.58 22.09
CA GLN A 284 -37.02 -45.91 23.42
C GLN A 284 -38.47 -46.40 23.39
N LEU A 285 -39.28 -45.95 22.43
CA LEU A 285 -40.67 -46.41 22.28
C LEU A 285 -40.74 -47.93 21.98
N MET A 286 -39.84 -48.44 21.14
CA MET A 286 -39.82 -49.88 20.79
C MET A 286 -39.46 -50.74 22.01
N MET A 287 -38.51 -50.30 22.84
CA MET A 287 -38.21 -50.99 24.11
C MET A 287 -39.38 -50.91 25.09
N LEU A 288 -40.08 -49.76 25.17
CA LEU A 288 -41.24 -49.61 26.04
C LEU A 288 -42.40 -50.53 25.63
N PHE A 289 -42.71 -50.61 24.34
CA PHE A 289 -43.71 -51.56 23.82
C PHE A 289 -43.30 -53.01 24.01
N GLY A 290 -42.01 -53.34 23.83
CA GLY A 290 -41.48 -54.67 24.12
C GLY A 290 -41.64 -55.06 25.59
N LEU A 291 -41.36 -54.15 26.51
CA LEU A 291 -41.48 -54.38 27.95
C LEU A 291 -42.95 -54.53 28.39
N ILE A 292 -43.86 -53.72 27.85
CA ILE A 292 -45.30 -53.85 28.09
C ILE A 292 -45.83 -55.20 27.57
N ALA A 293 -45.38 -55.64 26.38
CA ALA A 293 -45.78 -56.94 25.83
C ALA A 293 -45.29 -58.11 26.70
N LEU A 294 -44.07 -58.03 27.23
CA LEU A 294 -43.49 -59.06 28.10
C LEU A 294 -44.26 -59.17 29.43
N ILE A 295 -44.65 -58.03 30.02
CA ILE A 295 -45.49 -58.00 31.22
C ILE A 295 -46.87 -58.61 30.92
N ALA A 296 -47.50 -58.25 29.81
CA ALA A 296 -48.80 -58.82 29.42
C ALA A 296 -48.72 -60.35 29.20
N PHE A 297 -47.63 -60.84 28.64
CA PHE A 297 -47.40 -62.28 28.46
C PHE A 297 -47.15 -63.02 29.78
N GLY A 298 -46.42 -62.39 30.71
CA GLY A 298 -46.17 -62.95 32.04
C GLY A 298 -47.45 -63.05 32.89
N VAL A 299 -48.30 -62.02 32.84
CA VAL A 299 -49.57 -62.01 33.60
C VAL A 299 -50.54 -63.03 33.03
N SER A 300 -50.68 -63.13 31.70
CA SER A 300 -51.57 -64.14 31.09
C SER A 300 -51.11 -65.58 31.38
N SER A 301 -49.80 -65.86 31.31
CA SER A 301 -49.24 -67.16 31.64
C SER A 301 -49.43 -67.53 33.12
N SER A 302 -49.29 -66.56 34.02
CA SER A 302 -49.53 -66.74 35.47
C SER A 302 -50.99 -67.03 35.76
N VAL A 303 -51.92 -66.35 35.09
CA VAL A 303 -53.37 -66.59 35.23
C VAL A 303 -53.76 -67.97 34.69
N VAL A 304 -53.20 -68.41 33.57
CA VAL A 304 -53.45 -69.77 33.02
C VAL A 304 -52.87 -70.85 33.93
N TYR A 305 -51.66 -70.66 34.46
CA TYR A 305 -51.03 -71.61 35.38
C TYR A 305 -51.83 -71.77 36.69
N ILE A 306 -52.36 -70.67 37.26
CA ILE A 306 -53.20 -70.72 38.45
C ILE A 306 -54.55 -71.41 38.15
N LYS A 307 -55.10 -71.23 36.95
CA LYS A 307 -56.39 -71.82 36.56
C LYS A 307 -56.32 -73.33 36.25
N ASN A 308 -55.15 -73.82 35.80
CA ASN A 308 -54.92 -75.25 35.53
C ASN A 308 -54.41 -76.05 36.74
N LYS A 309 -54.27 -75.42 37.92
CA LYS A 309 -53.79 -76.07 39.15
C LYS A 309 -54.91 -76.40 40.16
N LYS A 310 -56.17 -76.41 39.70
CA LYS A 310 -57.33 -76.93 40.42
C LYS A 310 -57.72 -78.30 39.88
#